data_AF-A0A554VSF6-F1
#
_entry.id   AF-A0A554VSF6-F1
#
_cell.length_a   1.000
_cell.length_b   1.000
_cell.length_c   1.000
_cell.angle_alpha   90.00
_cell.angle_beta   90.00
_cell.angle_gamma   90.00
#
_symmetry.space_group_name_H-M   'P 1'
#
loop_
_entity.id
_entity.type
_entity.pdbx_description
1 polymer ?
#
loop_
_entity_poly.entity_id
_entity_poly.type
_entity_poly.pdbx_seq_one_letter_code
_entity_poly.pdbx_strand_id
1 'polypeptide(L)'
;AILEPTLVETVACMIGTLLNEALHETVHTAGVPEEAAKAMLFGHIQIALTNALRGSNPFSEACEIAIQYGKNTIIKDDWKKIFDDSELDGVIAKMLKLDAVKR
;
A
#
# COMPACT_ATOMS: atom_id res chain seq x y z
N ALA A 1 -9.94 -17.47 0.31
CA ALA A 1 -9.53 -16.37 -0.58
C ALA A 1 -8.85 -15.22 0.19
N ILE A 2 -8.07 -15.52 1.25
CA ILE A 2 -7.33 -14.47 1.99
C ILE A 2 -6.02 -14.10 1.27
N LEU A 3 -5.39 -15.05 0.59
CA LEU A 3 -4.21 -14.75 -0.24
C LEU A 3 -4.59 -13.83 -1.40
N GLU A 4 -5.67 -14.16 -2.10
CA GLU A 4 -6.28 -13.34 -3.15
C GLU A 4 -7.81 -13.36 -2.99
N PRO A 5 -8.48 -12.19 -3.02
CA PRO A 5 -7.92 -10.86 -3.33
C PRO A 5 -7.35 -10.09 -2.12
N THR A 6 -7.53 -10.55 -0.87
CA THR A 6 -7.22 -9.71 0.31
C THR A 6 -5.74 -9.31 0.43
N LEU A 7 -4.81 -10.26 0.47
CA LEU A 7 -3.40 -9.93 0.68
C LEU A 7 -2.76 -9.29 -0.57
N VAL A 8 -2.91 -9.93 -1.72
CA VAL A 8 -2.19 -9.49 -2.93
C VAL A 8 -2.87 -8.28 -3.57
N GLU A 9 -4.16 -8.35 -3.88
CA GLU A 9 -4.82 -7.28 -4.65
C GLU A 9 -5.20 -6.09 -3.78
N THR A 10 -5.81 -6.35 -2.61
CA THR A 10 -6.33 -5.28 -1.74
C THR A 10 -5.21 -4.56 -0.99
N VAL A 11 -4.10 -5.23 -0.67
CA VAL A 11 -2.95 -4.61 0.02
C VAL A 11 -1.80 -4.35 -0.95
N ALA A 12 -1.19 -5.38 -1.55
CA ALA A 12 0.04 -5.19 -2.32
C ALA A 12 -0.15 -4.38 -3.61
N CYS A 13 -1.15 -4.72 -4.42
CA CYS A 13 -1.45 -3.97 -5.65
C CYS A 13 -1.89 -2.54 -5.35
N MET A 14 -2.75 -2.35 -4.33
CA MET A 14 -3.17 -1.02 -3.89
C MET A 14 -2.00 -0.14 -3.41
N ILE A 15 -1.07 -0.68 -2.61
CA ILE A 15 0.15 0.06 -2.23
C ILE A 15 0.97 0.40 -3.48
N GLY A 16 1.08 -0.53 -4.43
CA GLY A 16 1.74 -0.28 -5.72
C GLY A 16 1.14 0.89 -6.50
N THR A 17 -0.20 0.97 -6.57
CA THR A 17 -0.87 2.10 -7.24
C THR A 17 -0.69 3.40 -6.46
N LEU A 18 -0.77 3.36 -5.12
CA LEU A 18 -0.53 4.52 -4.26
C LEU A 18 0.89 5.08 -4.42
N LEU A 19 1.91 4.23 -4.59
CA LEU A 19 3.27 4.67 -4.88
C LEU A 19 3.36 5.41 -6.22
N ASN A 20 2.62 4.96 -7.23
CA ASN A 20 2.55 5.63 -8.53
C ASN A 20 1.82 6.97 -8.46
N GLU A 21 0.74 7.06 -7.67
CA GLU A 21 0.04 8.32 -7.39
C GLU A 21 0.95 9.30 -6.64
N ALA A 22 1.69 8.84 -5.62
CA ALA A 22 2.64 9.67 -4.90
C ALA A 22 3.77 10.20 -5.80
N LEU A 23 4.25 9.38 -6.75
CA LEU A 23 5.19 9.81 -7.77
C LEU A 23 4.59 10.91 -8.65
N HIS A 24 3.36 10.72 -9.13
CA HIS A 24 2.64 11.71 -9.93
C HIS A 24 2.52 13.05 -9.20
N GLU A 25 2.06 13.05 -7.95
CA GLU A 25 1.93 14.27 -7.14
C GLU A 25 3.28 14.95 -6.89
N THR A 26 4.34 14.16 -6.70
CA THR A 26 5.70 14.71 -6.55
C THR A 26 6.14 15.48 -7.80
N VAL A 27 5.76 15.01 -8.99
CA VAL A 27 6.11 15.65 -10.25
C VAL A 27 5.21 16.84 -10.55
N HIS A 28 3.90 16.64 -10.50
CA HIS A 28 2.93 17.59 -11.03
C HIS A 28 2.43 18.62 -10.00
N THR A 29 2.42 18.26 -8.73
CA THR A 29 1.96 19.16 -7.64
C THR A 29 3.14 19.81 -6.94
N ALA A 30 4.20 19.06 -6.62
CA ALA A 30 5.39 19.61 -5.98
C ALA A 30 6.45 20.15 -6.96
N GLY A 31 6.31 19.87 -8.26
CA GLY A 31 7.17 20.42 -9.31
C GLY A 31 8.56 19.78 -9.40
N VAL A 32 8.76 18.58 -8.86
CA VAL A 32 10.05 17.87 -8.96
C VAL A 32 10.22 17.29 -10.37
N PRO A 33 11.39 17.43 -11.01
CA PRO A 33 11.64 16.80 -12.31
C PRO A 33 11.40 15.28 -12.25
N GLU A 34 10.66 14.74 -13.23
CA GLU A 34 10.23 13.35 -13.24
C GLU A 34 11.37 12.34 -13.08
N GLU A 35 12.48 12.56 -13.78
CA GLU A 35 13.66 11.69 -13.69
C GLU A 35 14.27 11.70 -12.28
N ALA A 36 14.27 12.84 -11.60
CA ALA A 36 14.74 12.93 -10.22
C ALA A 36 13.79 12.23 -9.24
N ALA A 37 12.47 12.43 -9.42
CA ALA A 37 11.46 11.80 -8.59
C ALA A 37 11.48 10.26 -8.73
N LYS A 38 11.58 9.75 -9.96
CA LYS A 38 11.71 8.30 -10.25
C LYS A 38 12.98 7.73 -9.65
N ALA A 39 14.12 8.37 -9.87
CA ALA A 39 15.40 7.90 -9.32
C ALA A 39 15.34 7.78 -7.79
N MET A 40 14.77 8.79 -7.12
CA MET A 40 14.58 8.78 -5.68
C MET A 40 13.63 7.67 -5.22
N LEU A 41 12.41 7.61 -5.78
CA LEU A 41 11.40 6.64 -5.34
C LEU A 41 11.83 5.20 -5.60
N PHE A 42 12.32 4.90 -6.80
CA PHE A 42 12.66 3.53 -7.19
C PHE A 42 13.88 2.99 -6.45
N GLY A 43 14.86 3.84 -6.13
CA GLY A 43 15.96 3.46 -5.24
C GLY A 43 15.48 3.17 -3.82
N HIS A 44 14.64 4.06 -3.25
CA HIS A 44 14.20 3.96 -1.87
C HIS A 44 13.20 2.81 -1.64
N ILE A 45 12.30 2.53 -2.58
CA ILE A 45 11.31 1.48 -2.39
C ILE A 45 11.96 0.09 -2.29
N GLN A 46 13.04 -0.16 -3.04
CA GLN A 46 13.75 -1.45 -2.98
C GLN A 46 14.34 -1.71 -1.58
N ILE A 47 15.03 -0.72 -1.01
CA ILE A 47 15.61 -0.85 0.33
C ILE A 47 14.53 -0.85 1.42
N ALA A 48 13.47 -0.04 1.27
CA ALA A 48 12.36 -0.01 2.22
C ALA A 48 11.65 -1.37 2.30
N LEU A 49 11.34 -1.99 1.15
CA LEU A 49 10.74 -3.32 1.12
C LEU A 49 11.68 -4.39 1.68
N THR A 50 12.97 -4.30 1.39
CA THR A 50 13.98 -5.24 1.95
C THR A 50 14.01 -5.16 3.47
N ASN A 51 14.10 -3.94 4.03
CA ASN A 51 14.12 -3.73 5.48
C ASN A 51 12.79 -4.18 6.12
N ALA A 52 11.65 -3.81 5.55
CA ALA A 52 10.33 -4.09 6.14
C ALA A 52 9.91 -5.56 6.06
N LEU A 53 10.21 -6.26 4.95
CA LEU A 53 9.72 -7.63 4.72
C LEU A 53 10.75 -8.70 5.05
N ARG A 54 12.05 -8.42 4.89
CA ARG A 54 13.13 -9.40 5.14
C ARG A 54 13.88 -9.14 6.45
N GLY A 55 13.61 -8.00 7.11
CA GLY A 55 14.25 -7.66 8.38
C GLY A 55 15.77 -7.45 8.27
N SER A 56 16.27 -6.98 7.12
CA SER A 56 17.71 -6.84 6.89
C SER A 56 18.38 -5.83 7.81
N ASN A 57 17.84 -4.61 7.90
CA ASN A 57 18.34 -3.54 8.75
C ASN A 57 17.15 -2.75 9.32
N PRO A 58 17.22 -2.27 10.57
CA PRO A 58 16.19 -1.40 11.12
C PRO A 58 16.17 -0.04 10.41
N PHE A 59 15.00 0.59 10.37
CA PHE A 59 14.89 1.99 9.96
C PHE A 59 15.54 2.90 11.02
N SER A 60 16.03 4.07 10.60
CA SER A 60 16.49 5.09 11.54
C SER A 60 15.32 5.65 12.35
N GLU A 61 15.60 6.22 13.52
CA GLU A 61 14.56 6.84 14.37
C GLU A 61 13.76 7.92 13.61
N ALA A 62 14.44 8.76 12.83
CA ALA A 62 13.79 9.77 11.99
C ALA A 62 12.87 9.13 10.92
N CYS A 63 13.28 8.01 10.34
CA CYS A 63 12.47 7.28 9.36
C CYS A 63 11.24 6.64 10.02
N GLU A 64 11.38 6.08 11.22
CA GLU A 64 10.24 5.55 11.99
C GLU A 64 9.20 6.63 12.30
N ILE A 65 9.62 7.83 12.70
CA ILE A 65 8.70 8.95 12.93
C ILE A 65 7.91 9.28 11.66
N ALA A 66 8.57 9.34 10.50
CA ALA A 66 7.92 9.58 9.22
C ALA A 66 6.95 8.45 8.82
N ILE A 67 7.31 7.18 9.09
CA ILE A 67 6.44 6.03 8.85
C ILE A 67 5.17 6.13 9.71
N GLN A 68 5.29 6.46 10.99
CA GLN A 68 4.12 6.61 11.87
C GLN A 68 3.22 7.76 11.44
N TYR A 69 3.80 8.91 11.07
CA TYR A 69 3.04 10.02 10.50
C TYR A 69 2.26 9.59 9.25
N GLY A 70 2.93 8.90 8.32
CA GLY A 70 2.30 8.38 7.10
C GLY A 70 1.16 7.42 7.40
N LYS A 71 1.37 6.45 8.31
CA LYS A 71 0.33 5.50 8.74
C LYS A 71 -0.89 6.23 9.31
N ASN A 72 -0.69 7.15 10.23
CA ASN A 72 -1.78 7.88 10.89
C ASN A 72 -2.55 8.81 9.95
N THR A 73 -1.89 9.30 8.89
CA THR A 73 -2.50 10.28 7.96
C THR A 73 -3.21 9.60 6.79
N ILE A 74 -2.69 8.45 6.34
CA ILE A 74 -3.12 7.82 5.07
C ILE A 74 -3.90 6.52 5.31
N ILE A 75 -3.51 5.74 6.32
CA ILE A 75 -4.11 4.43 6.57
C ILE A 75 -5.27 4.59 7.54
N LYS A 76 -6.44 4.02 7.20
CA LYS A 76 -7.60 4.00 8.09
C LYS A 76 -7.31 3.18 9.35
N ASP A 77 -7.75 3.64 10.51
CA ASP A 77 -7.53 2.96 11.80
C ASP A 77 -8.07 1.51 11.81
N ASP A 78 -9.19 1.29 11.13
CA ASP A 78 -9.89 0.00 11.05
C ASP A 78 -9.47 -0.86 9.85
N TRP A 79 -8.37 -0.55 9.15
CA TRP A 79 -7.99 -1.20 7.88
C TRP A 79 -7.89 -2.72 7.96
N LYS A 80 -7.62 -3.29 9.15
CA LYS A 80 -7.49 -4.74 9.35
C LYS A 80 -8.80 -5.51 9.19
N LYS A 81 -9.96 -4.84 9.14
CA LYS A 81 -11.25 -5.50 8.88
C LYS A 81 -11.29 -6.27 7.57
N ILE A 82 -10.42 -5.96 6.60
CA ILE A 82 -10.31 -6.68 5.32
C ILE A 82 -10.02 -8.19 5.47
N PHE A 83 -9.56 -8.63 6.66
CA PHE A 83 -9.35 -10.03 6.98
C PHE A 83 -10.61 -10.74 7.52
N ASP A 84 -11.70 -10.01 7.74
CA ASP A 84 -12.97 -10.57 8.14
C ASP A 84 -13.65 -11.27 6.96
N ASP A 85 -14.23 -12.44 7.22
CA ASP A 85 -14.89 -13.26 6.20
C ASP A 85 -16.00 -12.51 5.44
N SER A 86 -16.74 -11.64 6.13
CA SER A 86 -17.79 -10.83 5.52
C SER A 86 -17.26 -9.76 4.56
N GLU A 87 -16.09 -9.17 4.87
CA GLU A 87 -15.45 -8.20 3.98
C GLU A 87 -14.94 -8.89 2.72
N LEU A 88 -14.31 -10.06 2.90
CA LEU A 88 -13.86 -10.90 1.79
C LEU A 88 -15.01 -11.32 0.87
N ASP A 89 -16.10 -11.84 1.43
CA ASP A 89 -17.29 -12.24 0.65
C ASP A 89 -17.88 -11.03 -0.11
N GLY A 90 -17.90 -9.86 0.53
CA GLY A 90 -18.34 -8.60 -0.08
C GLY A 90 -17.45 -8.15 -1.25
N VAL A 91 -16.13 -8.29 -1.14
CA VAL A 91 -15.19 -7.99 -2.24
C VAL A 91 -15.39 -8.96 -3.41
N ILE A 92 -15.48 -10.26 -3.13
CA ILE A 92 -15.68 -11.28 -4.18
C ILE A 92 -17.02 -11.06 -4.90
N ALA A 93 -18.09 -10.77 -4.16
CA ALA A 93 -19.39 -10.46 -4.77
C ALA A 93 -19.28 -9.31 -5.76
N LYS A 94 -18.60 -8.21 -5.40
CA LYS A 94 -18.37 -7.06 -6.29
C LYS A 94 -17.55 -7.44 -7.52
N MET A 95 -16.47 -8.20 -7.34
CA MET A 95 -15.62 -8.64 -8.46
C MET A 95 -16.41 -9.48 -9.47
N LEU A 96 -17.28 -10.37 -8.97
CA LEU A 96 -18.11 -11.26 -9.80
C LEU A 96 -19.44 -10.62 -10.24
N LYS A 97 -19.72 -9.37 -9.85
CA LYS A 97 -20.98 -8.66 -10.11
C LYS A 97 -22.21 -9.42 -9.60
N LEU A 98 -22.10 -9.99 -8.39
CA LEU A 98 -23.15 -10.73 -7.69
C LEU A 98 -23.71 -9.90 -6.54
N ASP A 99 -24.98 -10.14 -6.18
CA ASP A 99 -25.60 -9.50 -5.01
C ASP A 99 -25.03 -10.02 -3.68
N ALA A 100 -24.66 -11.31 -3.61
CA ALA A 100 -24.00 -11.92 -2.46
C ALA A 100 -23.27 -13.23 -2.84
N VAL A 101 -22.21 -13.57 -2.12
CA VAL A 101 -21.59 -14.90 -2.17
C VAL A 101 -22.40 -15.86 -1.30
N LYS A 102 -22.85 -16.99 -1.85
CA LYS A 102 -23.43 -18.10 -1.07
C LYS A 102 -22.30 -19.09 -0.75
N ARG A 103 -22.06 -19.32 0.54
CA ARG A 103 -21.14 -20.36 1.03
C ARG A 103 -21.85 -21.71 1.11
#